data_AF-A0A2G9MZY3-F1
#
_entry.id   AF-A0A2G9MZY3-F1
#
_cell.length_a   1.000
_cell.length_b   1.000
_cell.length_c   1.000
_cell.angle_alpha   90.00
_cell.angle_beta   90.00
_cell.angle_gamma   90.00
#
_symmetry.space_group_name_H-M   'P 1'
#
loop_
_entity.id
_entity.type
_entity.pdbx_description
1 polymer ?
#
loop_
_entity_poly.entity_id
_entity_poly.type
_entity_poly.pdbx_seq_one_letter_code
_entity_poly.pdbx_strand_id
1 'polypeptide(L)' 'MVEGAIQKSRSYPTKAELLRSLPKKMMYQTFSLILDYLEYSGKIHTDADGTIVWIWDPAGVRKILSNRKLVAR' A
#
# COMPACT_ATOMS: atom_id res chain seq x y z
N MET A 1 -0.43 1.56 -12.04
CA MET A 1 -0.34 2.62 -11.01
C MET A 1 0.42 2.08 -9.83
N VAL A 2 1.05 2.93 -9.01
CA VAL A 2 1.92 2.52 -7.88
C VAL A 2 1.19 1.57 -6.92
N GLU A 3 -0.04 1.90 -6.52
CA GLU A 3 -0.87 1.06 -5.64
C GLU A 3 -1.00 -0.38 -6.14
N GLY A 4 -1.36 -0.56 -7.42
CA GLY A 4 -1.49 -1.88 -8.02
C GLY A 4 -0.16 -2.63 -8.18
N ALA A 5 0.97 -1.92 -8.27
CA ALA A 5 2.28 -2.55 -8.30
C ALA A 5 2.66 -3.11 -6.92
N ILE A 6 2.32 -2.40 -5.84
CA ILE A 6 2.52 -2.87 -4.46
C ILE A 6 1.61 -4.08 -4.18
N GLN A 7 0.31 -3.99 -4.49
CA GLN A 7 -0.64 -5.08 -4.25
C GLN A 7 -0.30 -6.39 -4.97
N LYS A 8 0.29 -6.30 -6.17
CA LYS A 8 0.65 -7.48 -6.99
C LYS A 8 2.06 -7.98 -6.72
N SER A 9 2.85 -7.25 -5.94
CA SER A 9 4.20 -7.66 -5.60
C SER A 9 4.16 -8.95 -4.80
N ARG A 10 4.97 -9.93 -5.19
CA ARG A 10 5.10 -11.20 -4.44
C ARG A 10 6.01 -11.07 -3.22
N SER A 11 6.78 -9.99 -3.14
CA SER A 11 7.68 -9.63 -2.04
C SER A 11 7.41 -8.20 -1.57
N TYR A 12 8.14 -7.74 -0.56
CA TYR A 12 8.11 -6.36 -0.10
C TYR A 12 9.24 -5.57 -0.76
N PRO A 13 8.97 -4.79 -1.83
CA PRO A 13 10.00 -4.07 -2.53
C PRO A 13 10.39 -2.81 -1.76
N THR A 14 11.65 -2.42 -1.89
CA THR A 14 12.09 -1.06 -1.53
C THR A 14 11.52 -0.02 -2.49
N LYS A 15 11.56 1.27 -2.10
CA LYS A 15 11.19 2.41 -2.98
C LYS A 15 11.87 2.33 -4.36
N ALA A 16 13.15 1.97 -4.38
CA ALA A 16 13.95 1.90 -5.60
C ALA A 16 13.56 0.72 -6.50
N GLU A 17 13.26 -0.44 -5.93
CA GLU A 17 12.82 -1.62 -6.68
C GLU A 17 11.41 -1.43 -7.24
N LEU A 18 10.51 -0.87 -6.42
CA LEU A 18 9.16 -0.54 -6.83
C LEU A 18 9.16 0.47 -7.98
N LEU A 19 9.94 1.55 -7.89
CA LEU A 19 10.04 2.54 -8.96
C LEU A 19 10.57 1.94 -10.27
N ARG A 20 11.52 0.99 -10.19
CA ARG A 20 12.07 0.27 -11.35
C ARG A 20 11.08 -0.70 -11.98
N SER A 21 10.15 -1.27 -11.21
CA SER A 21 9.15 -2.21 -11.71
C SER A 21 7.96 -1.53 -12.39
N LEU A 22 7.81 -0.20 -12.26
CA LEU A 22 6.71 0.52 -12.89
C LEU A 22 6.85 0.51 -14.42
N PRO A 23 5.74 0.29 -15.15
CA PRO A 23 5.75 0.18 -16.62
C PRO A 23 6.09 1.50 -17.33
N LYS A 24 5.98 2.63 -16.63
CA LYS A 24 6.36 3.96 -17.13
C LYS A 24 7.23 4.64 -16.08
N LYS A 25 8.34 5.24 -16.53
CA LYS A 25 9.15 6.08 -15.66
C LYS A 25 8.33 7.29 -15.23
N MET A 26 8.33 7.55 -13.93
CA MET A 26 7.70 8.70 -13.33
C MET A 26 8.72 9.51 -12.53
N MET A 27 8.43 10.78 -12.29
CA MET A 27 9.25 11.63 -11.43
C MET A 27 9.25 11.09 -9.99
N TYR A 28 10.41 11.13 -9.35
CA TYR A 28 10.59 10.61 -8.00
C TYR A 28 9.71 11.33 -6.97
N GLN A 29 9.48 12.63 -7.15
CA GLN A 29 8.64 13.44 -6.28
C GLN A 29 7.18 12.97 -6.32
N THR A 30 6.64 12.74 -7.52
CA THR A 30 5.28 12.20 -7.69
C THR A 30 5.17 10.80 -7.12
N PHE A 31 6.20 9.96 -7.30
CA PHE A 31 6.25 8.62 -6.71
C PHE A 31 6.20 8.69 -5.18
N SER A 32 7.03 9.55 -4.58
CA SER A 32 7.08 9.75 -3.13
C SER A 32 5.74 10.25 -2.58
N LEU A 33 5.13 11.24 -3.23
CA LEU A 33 3.81 11.76 -2.85
C LEU A 33 2.73 10.67 -2.84
N ILE A 34 2.78 9.73 -3.80
CA ILE A 34 1.84 8.62 -3.83
C ILE A 34 2.08 7.66 -2.65
N LEU A 35 3.35 7.37 -2.33
CA LEU A 35 3.67 6.52 -1.17
C LEU A 35 3.21 7.18 0.14
N ASP A 36 3.49 8.48 0.31
CA ASP A 36 3.08 9.23 1.50
C ASP A 36 1.55 9.21 1.67
N TYR A 37 0.80 9.35 0.57
CA TYR A 37 -0.65 9.23 0.59
C TYR A 37 -1.14 7.82 0.94
N LEU A 38 -0.50 6.77 0.40
CA LEU A 38 -0.87 5.38 0.70
C LEU A 38 -0.57 5.02 2.16
N GLU A 39 0.51 5.54 2.72
CA GLU A 39 0.87 5.35 4.13
C GLU A 39 -0.08 6.12 5.04
N TYR A 40 -0.34 7.39 4.73
CA TYR A 40 -1.32 8.22 5.46
C TYR A 40 -2.73 7.61 5.47
N SER A 41 -3.16 7.01 4.35
CA SER A 41 -4.45 6.32 4.26
C SER A 41 -4.46 4.92 4.89
N GLY A 42 -3.36 4.48 5.51
CA GLY A 42 -3.26 3.18 6.18
C GLY A 42 -3.26 1.99 5.22
N LYS A 43 -2.93 2.20 3.94
CA LYS A 43 -2.88 1.12 2.95
C LYS A 43 -1.56 0.38 2.94
N ILE A 44 -0.48 1.10 3.21
CA ILE A 44 0.87 0.54 3.27
C ILE A 44 1.55 0.93 4.57
N HIS A 45 2.62 0.19 4.89
CA HIS A 45 3.59 0.56 5.90
C HIS A 45 5.00 0.47 5.31
N THR A 46 5.85 1.45 5.63
CA THR A 46 7.29 1.37 5.32
C THR A 46 8.04 0.84 6.53
N ASP A 47 8.69 -0.32 6.40
CA ASP A 47 9.50 -0.91 7.48
C ASP A 47 10.85 -0.17 7.61
N ALA A 48 11.57 -0.41 8.71
CA ALA A 48 12.84 0.23 9.05
C ALA A 48 13.94 -0.02 7.98
N ASP A 49 13.87 -1.15 7.27
CA ASP A 49 14.77 -1.49 6.17
C ASP A 49 14.40 -0.81 4.84
N GLY A 50 13.31 -0.04 4.82
CA GLY A 50 12.81 0.70 3.66
C GLY A 50 11.95 -0.13 2.70
N THR A 51 11.57 -1.35 3.08
CA THR A 51 10.62 -2.17 2.33
C THR A 51 9.19 -1.68 2.51
N ILE A 52 8.37 -1.83 1.47
CA ILE A 52 6.99 -1.37 1.43
C ILE A 52 6.05 -2.58 1.55
N VAL A 53 5.24 -2.59 2.60
CA VAL A 53 4.30 -3.66 2.93
C VAL A 53 2.86 -3.20 2.68
N TRP A 54 2.06 -4.01 1.99
CA TRP A 54 0.61 -3.78 1.86
C TRP A 54 -0.14 -4.32 3.08
N ILE A 55 -0.91 -3.47 3.76
CA ILE A 55 -1.60 -3.83 5.01
C ILE A 55 -3.12 -3.70 4.94
N TRP A 56 -3.67 -3.25 3.80
CA TRP A 56 -5.10 -3.04 3.66
C TRP A 56 -5.87 -4.28 3.22
N ASP A 57 -6.76 -4.77 4.10
CA ASP A 57 -7.70 -5.86 3.82
C ASP A 57 -9.15 -5.35 3.72
N PRO A 58 -9.62 -4.96 2.52
CA PRO A 58 -11.00 -4.51 2.35
C PRO A 58 -12.02 -5.64 2.52
N ALA A 59 -11.63 -6.91 2.36
CA ALA A 59 -12.56 -8.04 2.51
C ALA A 59 -12.85 -8.31 3.99
N GLY A 60 -11.82 -8.32 4.83
CA GLY A 60 -11.96 -8.42 6.28
C GLY A 60 -12.78 -7.27 6.86
N VAL A 61 -12.51 -6.03 6.43
CA VAL A 61 -13.29 -4.85 6.84
C VAL A 61 -14.77 -5.00 6.49
N ARG A 62 -15.10 -5.41 5.25
CA ARG A 62 -16.50 -5.66 4.85
C ARG A 62 -17.17 -6.73 5.71
N LYS A 63 -16.46 -7.81 6.05
CA LYS A 63 -16.99 -8.88 6.91
C LYS A 63 -17.33 -8.38 8.31
N ILE A 64 -16.50 -7.50 8.86
CA ILE A 64 -16.72 -6.88 10.17
C ILE A 64 -17.92 -5.93 10.12
N LEU A 65 -17.97 -5.03 9.13
CA LEU A 65 -19.05 -4.05 8.97
C LEU A 65 -20.42 -4.70 8.76
N SER A 66 -20.49 -5.83 8.04
CA SER A 66 -21.72 -6.59 7.85
C SER A 66 -22.23 -7.25 9.14
N ASN A 67 -21.35 -7.46 10.14
CA ASN A 67 -21.72 -8.05 11.41
C ASN A 67 -21.87 -6.97 12.49
N ARG A 68 -23.13 -6.51 12.71
CA ARG A 68 -23.46 -5.48 13.70
C ARG A 68 -22.97 -5.73 15.13
N LYS A 69 -22.62 -6.98 15.50
CA LYS A 69 -22.06 -7.30 16.83
C LYS A 69 -20.56 -7.02 16.95
N LEU A 70 -19.84 -6.90 15.82
CA LEU A 70 -18.40 -6.67 15.77
C LEU A 70 -18.03 -5.21 15.48
N VAL A 71 -19.03 -4.35 15.24
CA VAL A 71 -18.84 -2.92 15.02
C VAL A 71 -18.81 -2.22 16.38
N ALA A 72 -17.66 -1.64 16.73
CA ALA A 72 -17.55 -0.75 17.87
C ALA A 72 -18.43 0.48 17.65
N ARG A 73 -19.24 0.84 18.66
CA ARG A 73 -20.13 2.00 18.66
C ARG A 73 -19.48 3.18 19.35
#